data_AF-A0A2G7GKP3-F1
#
_entry.id   AF-A0A2G7GKP3-F1
#
_cell.length_a   1.000
_cell.length_b   1.000
_cell.length_c   1.000
_cell.angle_alpha   90.00
_cell.angle_beta   90.00
_cell.angle_gamma   90.00
#
_symmetry.space_group_name_H-M   'P 1'
#
loop_
_entity.id
_entity.type
_entity.pdbx_description
1 polymer ?
#
loop_
_entity_poly.entity_id
_entity_poly.type
_entity_poly.pdbx_seq_one_letter_code
_entity_poly.pdbx_strand_id
1 'polypeptide(L)' 'MATTAITRKNLIYSLLTGLIIGIFIGTPLGWFTHQFFAERRLAEVLICREKNRNQPEAVLQSMCGSRF' A
#
# COMPACT_ATOMS: atom_id res chain seq x y z
N MET A 1 20.60 -41.74 -20.32
CA MET A 1 20.02 -40.66 -19.50
C MET A 1 20.59 -39.34 -19.99
N ALA A 2 19.81 -38.53 -20.70
CA ALA A 2 20.26 -37.21 -21.14
C ALA A 2 20.18 -36.25 -19.96
N THR A 3 21.33 -35.86 -19.42
CA THR A 3 21.44 -34.81 -18.41
C THR A 3 21.06 -33.49 -19.08
N THR A 4 19.86 -32.99 -18.81
CA THR A 4 19.41 -31.66 -19.23
C THR A 4 20.24 -30.61 -18.47
N ALA A 5 21.38 -30.22 -19.03
CA ALA A 5 22.19 -29.14 -18.51
C ALA A 5 21.33 -27.85 -18.56
N ILE A 6 20.91 -27.38 -17.39
CA ILE A 6 20.21 -26.10 -17.23
C ILE A 6 21.17 -25.02 -17.73
N THR A 7 20.93 -24.51 -18.93
CA THR A 7 21.71 -23.41 -19.49
C THR A 7 21.47 -22.16 -18.65
N ARG A 8 22.53 -21.42 -18.33
CA ARG A 8 22.49 -20.23 -17.45
C ARG A 8 21.40 -19.21 -17.87
N LYS A 9 21.04 -19.18 -19.16
CA LYS A 9 19.94 -18.38 -19.73
C LYS A 9 18.56 -18.80 -19.18
N ASN A 10 18.28 -20.09 -19.05
CA ASN A 10 16.98 -20.56 -18.53
C ASN A 10 16.77 -20.21 -17.06
N LEU A 11 17.85 -20.15 -16.27
CA LEU A 11 17.78 -19.72 -14.88
C LEU A 11 17.40 -18.24 -14.75
N ILE A 12 18.04 -17.38 -15.56
CA ILE A 12 17.74 -15.94 -15.59
C ILE A 12 16.30 -15.69 -16.06
N TYR A 13 15.86 -16.38 -17.10
CA TYR A 13 14.48 -16.28 -17.58
C TYR A 13 13.46 -16.73 -16.53
N SER A 14 13.71 -17.83 -15.84
CA SER A 14 12.81 -18.32 -14.77
C SER A 14 12.76 -17.37 -13.57
N LEU A 15 13.87 -16.69 -13.25
CA LEU A 15 13.91 -15.70 -12.19
C LEU A 15 13.16 -14.42 -12.58
N LEU A 16 13.34 -13.96 -13.82
CA LEU A 16 12.65 -12.80 -14.38
C LEU A 16 11.13 -13.02 -14.45
N THR A 17 10.69 -14.18 -14.90
CA THR A 17 9.25 -14.50 -14.93
C THR A 17 8.67 -14.55 -13.52
N GLY A 18 9.35 -15.18 -12.57
CA GLY A 18 8.94 -15.20 -11.16
C GLY A 18 8.86 -13.79 -10.55
N LEU A 19 9.84 -12.93 -10.83
CA LEU A 19 9.86 -11.54 -10.37
C LEU A 19 8.70 -10.74 -10.96
N ILE A 20 8.46 -10.85 -12.26
CA ILE A 20 7.38 -10.14 -12.95
C ILE A 20 6.02 -10.53 -12.35
N ILE A 21 5.77 -11.84 -12.19
CA ILE A 21 4.53 -12.32 -11.56
C ILE A 21 4.40 -11.82 -10.12
N GLY A 22 5.49 -11.87 -9.35
CA GLY A 22 5.53 -11.36 -7.98
C GLY A 22 5.22 -9.86 -7.88
N ILE A 23 5.71 -9.06 -8.83
CA ILE A 23 5.41 -7.62 -8.92
C ILE A 23 3.94 -7.41 -9.27
N PHE A 24 3.42 -8.10 -10.29
CA PHE A 24 2.02 -7.94 -10.72
C PHE A 24 1.01 -8.32 -9.65
N ILE A 25 1.34 -9.23 -8.74
CA ILE A 25 0.46 -9.60 -7.62
C ILE A 25 0.74 -8.72 -6.39
N GLY A 26 2.01 -8.48 -6.06
CA GLY A 26 2.40 -7.75 -4.86
C GLY A 26 2.10 -6.26 -4.91
N THR A 27 2.27 -5.62 -6.07
CA THR A 27 2.03 -4.18 -6.22
C THR A 27 0.56 -3.76 -6.08
N PRO A 28 -0.43 -4.40 -6.73
CA PRO A 28 -1.83 -4.03 -6.52
C PRO A 28 -2.29 -4.31 -5.09
N LEU A 29 -1.80 -5.37 -4.45
CA LEU A 29 -2.11 -5.66 -3.04
C LEU A 29 -1.54 -4.60 -2.10
N GLY A 30 -0.29 -4.19 -2.29
CA GLY A 30 0.33 -3.12 -1.53
C GLY A 30 -0.36 -1.76 -1.74
N TRP A 31 -0.75 -1.46 -2.98
CA TRP A 31 -1.48 -0.23 -3.30
C TRP A 31 -2.89 -0.20 -2.67
N PHE A 32 -3.64 -1.30 -2.79
CA PHE A 32 -4.99 -1.41 -2.24
C PHE A 32 -4.96 -1.27 -0.71
N THR A 33 -4.07 -1.98 -0.02
CA THR A 33 -3.92 -1.84 1.43
C THR A 33 -3.59 -0.40 1.81
N HIS A 34 -2.66 0.26 1.10
CA HIS A 34 -2.32 1.65 1.35
C HIS A 34 -3.52 2.60 1.17
N GLN A 35 -4.29 2.45 0.10
CA GLN A 35 -5.51 3.26 -0.11
C GLN A 35 -6.52 3.05 1.03
N PHE A 36 -6.79 1.81 1.44
CA PHE A 36 -7.72 1.54 2.53
C PHE A 36 -7.27 2.17 3.85
N PHE A 37 -5.98 2.09 4.19
CA PHE A 37 -5.46 2.73 5.40
C PHE A 37 -5.51 4.26 5.32
N ALA A 38 -5.21 4.84 4.14
CA ALA A 38 -5.30 6.28 3.92
C ALA A 38 -6.76 6.77 4.06
N GLU A 39 -7.72 6.07 3.45
CA GLU A 39 -9.15 6.40 3.56
C GLU A 39 -9.67 6.28 4.99
N ARG A 40 -9.26 5.23 5.73
CA ARG A 40 -9.63 5.05 7.15
C ARG A 40 -9.13 6.22 8.00
N ARG A 41 -7.87 6.64 7.84
CA ARG A 41 -7.33 7.80 8.55
C ARG A 41 -8.09 9.07 8.24
N LEU A 42 -8.42 9.31 6.97
CA LEU A 42 -9.17 10.48 6.56
C LEU A 42 -10.59 10.49 7.14
N ALA A 43 -11.24 9.32 7.21
CA ALA A 43 -12.56 9.16 7.82
C ALA A 43 -12.55 9.43 9.33
N GLU A 44 -11.55 8.94 10.06
CA GLU A 44 -11.43 9.20 11.51
C GLU A 44 -11.21 10.69 11.82
N VAL A 45 -10.33 11.36 11.06
CA VAL A 45 -10.08 12.80 11.20
C VAL A 45 -11.36 13.60 10.92
N LEU A 46 -12.11 13.21 9.88
CA LEU A 46 -13.39 13.80 9.51
C LEU A 46 -14.44 13.68 10.61
N ILE A 47 -14.67 12.46 11.10
CA ILE A 47 -15.67 12.16 12.13
C ILE A 47 -15.34 12.92 13.42
N CYS A 48 -14.05 12.97 13.79
CA CYS A 48 -13.60 13.71 14.96
C CYS A 48 -13.82 15.22 14.81
N ARG A 49 -13.55 15.80 13.63
CA ARG A 49 -13.82 17.22 13.32
C ARG A 49 -15.31 17.54 13.36
N GLU A 50 -16.14 16.64 12.85
CA GLU A 50 -17.60 16.82 12.84
C GLU A 50 -18.19 16.76 14.25
N LYS A 51 -17.67 15.86 15.10
CA LYS A 51 -18.03 15.77 16.52
C LYS A 51 -17.59 16.99 17.35
N ASN A 52 -16.49 17.63 16.96
CA ASN A 52 -15.89 18.76 17.68
C ASN A 52 -16.01 20.10 16.92
N ARG A 53 -17.00 20.25 16.04
CA ARG A 53 -17.20 21.42 15.16
C ARG A 53 -17.24 22.77 15.89
N ASN A 54 -17.52 22.76 17.19
CA ASN A 54 -17.63 23.96 18.01
C ASN A 54 -16.27 24.48 18.54
N GLN A 55 -15.18 23.77 18.28
CA GLN A 55 -13.84 24.15 18.73
C GLN A 55 -13.05 24.90 17.64
N PRO A 56 -12.07 25.74 18.04
CA PRO A 56 -11.22 26.47 17.09
C PRO A 56 -10.31 25.52 16.29
N GLU A 57 -10.03 25.86 15.03
CA GLU A 57 -9.33 24.97 14.08
C GLU A 57 -7.95 24.51 14.56
N ALA A 58 -7.22 25.34 15.30
CA ALA A 58 -5.93 24.99 15.89
C ALA A 58 -6.02 23.83 16.90
N VAL A 59 -7.11 23.79 17.69
CA VAL A 59 -7.35 22.71 18.66
C VAL A 59 -7.81 21.44 17.94
N LEU A 60 -8.68 21.57 16.92
CA LEU A 60 -9.07 20.43 16.09
C LEU A 60 -7.88 19.75 15.42
N GLN A 61 -6.91 20.51 14.92
CA GLN A 61 -5.75 19.94 14.25
C GLN A 61 -4.84 19.17 15.23
N SER A 62 -4.71 19.64 16.48
CA SER A 62 -3.97 18.94 17.54
C SER A 62 -4.69 17.68 18.07
N MET A 63 -6.03 17.69 18.12
CA MET A 63 -6.83 16.56 18.63
C MET A 63 -7.14 15.52 17.57
N CYS A 64 -7.72 15.96 16.45
CA CYS A 64 -8.20 15.08 15.40
C CYS A 64 -7.16 14.84 14.32
N GLY A 65 -6.01 15.54 14.36
CA GLY A 65 -4.99 15.48 13.34
C GLY A 65 -5.28 16.35 12.12
N SER A 66 -4.28 16.46 11.25
CA SER A 66 -4.39 17.12 9.96
C SER A 66 -4.81 16.11 8.89
N ARG A 67 -5.62 16.54 7.92
CA ARG A 67 -5.94 15.75 6.71
C ARG A 67 -4.77 15.75 5.70
N PHE A 68 -3.72 16.52 6.00
CA PHE A 68 -2.55 16.79 5.17
C PHE A 68 -1.28 16.64 5.99
#